data_AF-A0AA41L3C6-F1
#
_entry.id   AF-A0AA41L3C6-F1
#
_cell.length_a   1.000
_cell.length_b   1.000
_cell.length_c   1.000
_cell.angle_alpha   90.00
_cell.angle_beta   90.00
_cell.angle_gamma   90.00
#
_symmetry.space_group_name_H-M   'P 1'
#
loop_
_entity.id
_entity.type
_entity.pdbx_description
1 polymer ?
#
loop_
_entity_poly.entity_id
_entity_poly.type
_entity_poly.pdbx_seq_one_letter_code
_entity_poly.pdbx_strand_id
1 'polypeptide(L)'
;MEPVPELIEPVLHQLENQPSSEIHAFWVGAVDDINGLSPAELLAGSPFETRLEVFESQRRLLSLPSGERLRKVRELAARYTRGMADIIG
;
A
#
# COMPACT_ATOMS: atom_id res chain seq x y z
N MET A 1 -13.66 -9.07 10.03
CA MET A 1 -12.45 -8.32 9.66
C MET A 1 -11.29 -9.27 9.85
N GLU A 2 -10.57 -9.62 8.79
CA GLU A 2 -9.26 -10.25 8.96
C GLU A 2 -8.30 -9.23 9.60
N PRO A 3 -7.45 -9.65 10.55
CA PRO A 3 -6.53 -8.74 11.20
C PRO A 3 -5.44 -8.30 10.20
N VAL A 4 -5.12 -7.01 10.20
CA VAL A 4 -4.13 -6.40 9.29
C VAL A 4 -2.78 -7.14 9.23
N PRO A 5 -2.23 -7.70 10.34
CA PRO A 5 -1.00 -8.49 10.29
C PRO A 5 -1.00 -9.65 9.26
N GLU A 6 -2.12 -10.34 9.07
CA GLU A 6 -2.24 -11.45 8.11
C GLU A 6 -2.24 -10.95 6.65
N LEU A 7 -2.62 -9.70 6.43
CA LEU A 7 -2.65 -9.07 5.11
C LEU A 7 -1.29 -8.52 4.67
N ILE A 8 -0.34 -8.35 5.60
CA ILE A 8 0.99 -7.79 5.32
C ILE A 8 1.90 -8.82 4.65
N GLU A 9 1.89 -10.06 5.13
CA GLU A 9 2.80 -11.12 4.68
C GLU A 9 2.75 -11.36 3.16
N PRO A 10 1.58 -11.44 2.49
CA PRO A 10 1.52 -11.58 1.04
C PRO A 10 2.14 -10.42 0.25
N VAL A 11 2.17 -9.21 0.84
CA VAL A 11 2.77 -8.03 0.22
C VAL A 11 4.29 -8.02 0.44
N LEU A 12 4.75 -8.40 1.64
CA LEU A 12 6.18 -8.51 1.93
C LEU A 12 6.87 -9.54 1.04
N HIS A 13 6.24 -10.69 0.77
CA HIS A 13 6.76 -11.67 -0.18
C HIS A 13 7.00 -11.09 -1.58
N GLN A 14 6.17 -10.14 -2.03
CA GLN A 14 6.40 -9.49 -3.33
C GLN A 14 7.56 -8.50 -3.32
N LEU A 15 7.91 -7.97 -2.14
CA LEU A 15 8.95 -6.97 -1.94
C LEU A 15 10.26 -7.56 -1.42
N GLU A 16 10.36 -8.88 -1.23
CA GLU A 16 11.46 -9.55 -0.49
C GLU A 16 12.86 -9.28 -1.07
N ASN A 17 12.95 -8.97 -2.36
CA ASN A 17 14.20 -8.67 -3.06
C ASN A 17 14.53 -7.17 -3.09
N GLN A 18 13.72 -6.32 -2.48
CA GLN A 18 13.93 -4.87 -2.42
C GLN A 18 14.76 -4.49 -1.19
N PRO A 19 15.59 -3.43 -1.27
CA PRO A 19 16.25 -2.86 -0.09
C PRO A 19 15.24 -2.47 0.98
N SER A 20 15.60 -2.60 2.27
CA SER A 20 14.68 -2.25 3.36
C SER A 20 14.17 -0.81 3.32
N SER A 21 14.99 0.13 2.80
CA SER A 21 14.58 1.52 2.57
C SER A 21 13.47 1.63 1.53
N GLU A 22 13.53 0.83 0.47
CA GLU A 22 12.53 0.77 -0.60
C GLU A 22 11.24 0.12 -0.11
N ILE A 23 11.34 -0.93 0.71
CA ILE A 23 10.18 -1.54 1.38
C ILE A 23 9.50 -0.49 2.26
N HIS A 24 10.26 0.29 3.03
CA HIS A 24 9.69 1.36 3.85
C HIS A 24 9.02 2.43 2.98
N ALA A 25 9.72 2.92 1.96
CA ALA A 25 9.21 3.95 1.04
C ALA A 25 7.90 3.53 0.36
N PHE A 26 7.81 2.26 -0.06
CA PHE A 26 6.58 1.68 -0.58
C PHE A 26 5.42 1.82 0.41
N TRP A 27 5.61 1.45 1.68
CA TRP A 27 4.52 1.40 2.64
C TRP A 27 3.99 2.77 3.06
N VAL A 28 4.85 3.78 3.15
CA VAL A 28 4.50 5.09 3.70
C VAL A 28 4.34 6.18 2.65
N GLY A 29 4.82 5.95 1.43
CA GLY A 29 4.76 6.90 0.32
C GLY A 29 3.32 7.12 -0.16
N ALA A 30 2.99 8.36 -0.47
CA ALA A 30 1.71 8.71 -1.10
C ALA A 30 1.69 8.20 -2.55
N VAL A 31 0.57 7.58 -2.95
CA VAL A 31 0.42 7.03 -4.30
C VAL A 31 -0.82 7.60 -4.98
N ASP A 32 -0.62 8.22 -6.15
CA ASP A 32 -1.68 8.88 -6.92
C ASP A 32 -2.82 7.92 -7.30
N ASP A 33 -2.50 6.67 -7.68
CA ASP A 33 -3.47 5.63 -8.04
C ASP A 33 -4.49 5.31 -6.93
N ILE A 34 -4.18 5.65 -5.68
CA ILE A 34 -5.04 5.46 -4.51
C ILE A 34 -5.37 6.79 -3.84
N ASN A 35 -5.51 7.84 -4.64
CA ASN A 35 -5.89 9.19 -4.21
C ASN A 35 -4.93 9.78 -3.17
N GLY A 36 -3.63 9.50 -3.30
CA GLY A 36 -2.59 9.99 -2.39
C GLY A 36 -2.61 9.36 -1.00
N LEU A 37 -3.31 8.25 -0.82
CA LEU A 37 -3.11 7.38 0.34
C LEU A 37 -1.78 6.64 0.20
N SER A 38 -1.24 6.21 1.34
CA SER A 38 -0.17 5.22 1.37
C SER A 38 -0.72 3.79 1.27
N PRO A 39 0.06 2.82 0.78
CA PRO A 39 -0.32 1.41 0.80
C PRO A 39 -0.64 0.88 2.20
N ALA A 40 0.04 1.39 3.25
CA ALA A 40 -0.25 1.00 4.62
C ALA A 40 -1.63 1.50 5.09
N GLU A 41 -2.00 2.75 4.83
CA GLU A 41 -3.33 3.28 5.14
C GLU A 41 -4.42 2.49 4.41
N LEU A 42 -4.21 2.20 3.12
CA LEU A 42 -5.15 1.40 2.34
C LEU A 42 -5.27 -0.02 2.91
N LEU A 43 -4.16 -0.69 3.25
CA LEU A 43 -4.18 -2.04 3.81
C LEU A 43 -4.77 -2.10 5.23
N ALA A 44 -4.63 -1.03 6.01
CA ALA A 44 -5.27 -0.90 7.31
C ALA A 44 -6.77 -0.58 7.20
N GLY A 45 -7.18 0.13 6.14
CA GLY A 45 -8.54 0.65 6.02
C GLY A 45 -8.79 1.84 6.95
N SER A 46 -7.72 2.48 7.38
CA SER A 46 -7.72 3.65 8.27
C SER A 46 -6.64 4.63 7.81
N PRO A 47 -6.91 5.94 7.84
CA PRO A 47 -5.87 6.93 7.59
C PRO A 47 -4.85 6.91 8.72
N PHE A 48 -3.65 7.45 8.47
CA PHE A 48 -2.72 7.75 9.54
C PHE A 48 -3.25 8.86 10.45
N GLU A 49 -2.88 8.82 11.73
CA GLU A 49 -3.27 9.84 12.71
C GLU A 49 -2.73 11.24 12.37
N THR A 50 -1.63 11.31 11.63
CA THR A 50 -0.99 12.57 11.20
C THR A 50 -1.74 13.26 10.05
N ARG A 51 -2.75 12.61 9.45
CA ARG A 51 -3.47 13.15 8.29
C ARG A 51 -4.45 14.23 8.75
N LEU A 52 -4.23 15.48 8.30
CA LEU A 52 -5.08 16.63 8.65
C LEU A 52 -6.49 16.53 8.05
N GLU A 53 -6.59 15.96 6.85
CA GLU A 53 -7.85 15.82 6.12
C GLU A 53 -7.92 14.48 5.39
N VAL A 54 -9.12 13.89 5.35
CA VAL A 54 -9.43 12.68 4.60
C VAL A 54 -10.58 12.98 3.65
N PHE A 55 -10.26 13.04 2.36
CA PHE A 55 -11.23 13.32 1.30
C PHE A 55 -12.19 12.15 1.08
N GLU A 56 -13.37 12.44 0.55
CA GLU A 56 -14.40 11.41 0.30
C GLU A 56 -13.90 10.30 -0.64
N SER A 57 -13.07 10.65 -1.63
CA SER A 57 -12.42 9.68 -2.53
C SER A 57 -11.51 8.70 -1.79
N GLN A 58 -10.87 9.13 -0.71
CA GLN A 58 -10.03 8.30 0.15
C GLN A 58 -10.88 7.46 1.10
N ARG A 59 -11.92 8.05 1.71
CA ARG A 59 -12.87 7.32 2.58
C ARG A 59 -13.47 6.11 1.87
N ARG A 60 -13.88 6.27 0.61
CA ARG A 60 -14.39 5.17 -0.23
C ARG A 60 -13.40 4.03 -0.39
N LEU A 61 -12.12 4.32 -0.54
CA LEU A 61 -11.06 3.30 -0.65
C LEU A 61 -10.81 2.60 0.69
N LEU A 62 -10.78 3.36 1.78
CA LEU A 62 -10.57 2.84 3.12
C LEU A 62 -11.74 1.94 3.59
N SER A 63 -12.97 2.24 3.13
CA SER A 63 -14.16 1.43 3.42
C SER A 63 -14.28 0.15 2.61
N LEU A 64 -13.38 -0.11 1.65
CA LEU A 64 -13.43 -1.34 0.86
C LEU A 64 -13.21 -2.59 1.75
N PRO A 65 -13.73 -3.75 1.35
CA PRO A 65 -13.42 -5.02 2.01
C PRO A 65 -11.91 -5.28 2.05
N SER A 66 -11.43 -5.94 3.12
CA SER A 66 -9.99 -6.22 3.31
C SER A 66 -9.35 -6.91 2.11
N GLY A 67 -10.05 -7.88 1.50
CA GLY A 67 -9.57 -8.57 0.31
C GLY A 67 -9.39 -7.66 -0.91
N GLU A 68 -10.25 -6.66 -1.11
CA GLU A 68 -10.08 -5.68 -2.19
C GLU A 68 -8.95 -4.71 -1.91
N ARG A 69 -8.78 -4.28 -0.65
CA ARG A 69 -7.67 -3.43 -0.23
C ARG A 69 -6.34 -4.17 -0.41
N LEU A 70 -6.26 -5.44 0.03
CA LEU A 70 -5.11 -6.31 -0.20
C LEU A 70 -4.81 -6.44 -1.69
N ARG A 71 -5.80 -6.75 -2.53
CA ARG A 71 -5.60 -6.88 -3.98
C ARG A 71 -4.96 -5.62 -4.58
N LYS A 72 -5.48 -4.44 -4.24
CA LYS A 72 -4.93 -3.15 -4.71
C LYS A 72 -3.49 -2.93 -4.24
N VAL A 73 -3.18 -3.23 -2.98
CA VAL A 73 -1.83 -3.09 -2.43
C VAL A 73 -0.84 -4.06 -3.10
N ARG A 74 -1.27 -5.28 -3.42
CA ARG A 74 -0.45 -6.25 -4.17
C ARG A 74 -0.19 -5.84 -5.61
N GLU A 75 -1.16 -5.21 -6.26
CA GLU A 75 -0.99 -4.61 -7.59
C GLU A 75 0.02 -3.46 -7.56
N LEU A 76 -0.03 -2.62 -6.51
CA LEU A 76 0.95 -1.57 -6.29
C LEU A 76 2.36 -2.13 -6.06
N ALA A 77 2.50 -3.14 -5.21
CA ALA A 77 3.79 -3.79 -4.95
C ALA A 77 4.40 -4.38 -6.24
N ALA A 78 3.58 -5.04 -7.07
CA ALA A 78 4.03 -5.59 -8.36
C ALA A 78 4.48 -4.50 -9.36
N ARG A 79 3.84 -3.33 -9.35
CA ARG A 79 4.28 -2.18 -10.16
C ARG A 79 5.57 -1.57 -9.62
N TYR A 80 5.68 -1.43 -8.30
CA TYR A 80 6.84 -0.86 -7.62
C TYR A 80 8.11 -1.66 -7.92
N THR A 81 8.05 -2.99 -7.79
CA THR A 81 9.19 -3.87 -8.07
C THR A 81 9.60 -3.87 -9.53
N ARG A 82 8.64 -3.81 -10.46
CA ARG A 82 8.94 -3.68 -11.90
C ARG A 82 9.63 -2.36 -12.21
N GLY A 83 9.10 -1.24 -11.71
CA GLY A 83 9.69 0.08 -11.92
C GLY A 83 11.12 0.18 -11.38
N MET A 84 11.43 -0.49 -10.27
CA MET A 84 12.80 -0.58 -9.76
C MET A 84 13.72 -1.43 -10.63
N ALA A 85 13.22 -2.55 -11.17
CA ALA A 85 13.99 -3.38 -12.08
C ALA A 85 14.40 -2.63 -13.36
N ASP A 86 13.52 -1.78 -13.89
CA ASP A 86 13.77 -0.96 -15.08
C ASP A 86 14.82 0.16 -14.86
N ILE A 87 15.12 0.54 -13.60
CA ILE A 87 16.12 1.56 -13.27
C ILE A 87 17.53 0.96 -13.11
N ILE A 88 17.61 -0.30 -12.72
CA ILE A 88 18.87 -0.99 -12.39
C ILE A 88 19.42 -1.77 -13.59
N GLY A 89 18.60 -2.06 -14.60
CA GLY A 89 19.00 -2.74 -15.86
C GLY A 89 19.57 -1.79 -16.90
#